data_AF-A0A1W9V094-F1
#
_entry.id   AF-A0A1W9V094-F1
#
_cell.length_a   1.000
_cell.length_b   1.000
_cell.length_c   1.000
_cell.angle_alpha   90.00
_cell.angle_beta   90.00
_cell.angle_gamma   90.00
#
_symmetry.space_group_name_H-M   'P 1'
#
loop_
_entity.id
_entity.type
_entity.pdbx_description
1 polymer ?
#
loop_
_entity_poly.entity_id
_entity_poly.type
_entity_poly.pdbx_seq_one_letter_code
_entity_poly.pdbx_strand_id
1 'polypeptide(L)'
;MSNQASKATLNKQVLEFNVAQQLRCLAPVSVAVSMEIEETFTPRVDIVTGGKLSQSPDVDATTLISEQHILDLTEVVRQSLYLAQPAQILCKEDCLGLCPQCGKNRNQVQCNCTEETIDSRWADLFVSP
;
A
#
# COMPACT_ATOMS: atom_id res chain seq x y z
N MET A 1 39.31 -9.31 -8.05
CA MET A 1 38.80 -9.28 -6.67
C MET A 1 37.29 -9.17 -6.78
N SER A 2 36.60 -10.31 -6.70
CA SER A 2 35.16 -10.41 -7.01
C SER A 2 34.34 -9.80 -5.88
N ASN A 3 33.63 -8.72 -6.19
CA ASN A 3 32.63 -8.11 -5.32
C ASN A 3 31.44 -9.09 -5.26
N GLN A 4 31.35 -9.89 -4.20
CA GLN A 4 30.25 -10.85 -4.02
C GLN A 4 29.00 -10.11 -3.56
N ALA A 5 28.32 -9.46 -4.51
CA ALA A 5 26.91 -9.11 -4.33
C ALA A 5 26.13 -10.42 -4.14
N SER A 6 25.71 -10.70 -2.92
CA SER A 6 24.88 -11.86 -2.64
C SER A 6 23.46 -11.53 -3.06
N LYS A 7 23.07 -11.89 -4.29
CA LYS A 7 21.71 -11.69 -4.79
C LYS A 7 20.75 -12.59 -4.00
N ALA A 8 20.07 -12.03 -3.02
CA ALA A 8 18.95 -12.69 -2.35
C ALA A 8 17.67 -12.40 -3.14
N THR A 9 17.07 -13.41 -3.76
CA THR A 9 15.79 -13.28 -4.48
C THR A 9 14.69 -13.88 -3.62
N LEU A 10 13.71 -13.07 -3.22
CA LEU A 10 12.50 -13.54 -2.54
C LEU A 10 11.47 -13.97 -3.57
N ASN A 11 11.25 -15.28 -3.67
CA ASN A 11 10.26 -15.82 -4.59
C ASN A 11 8.85 -15.74 -3.99
N LYS A 12 7.93 -15.15 -4.77
CA LYS A 12 6.46 -15.25 -4.74
C LYS A 12 5.85 -15.77 -3.44
N GLN A 13 5.53 -14.85 -2.53
CA GLN A 13 4.70 -15.15 -1.37
C GLN A 13 3.39 -14.39 -1.47
N VAL A 14 2.28 -15.14 -1.50
CA VAL A 14 0.95 -14.57 -1.31
C VAL A 14 0.82 -14.28 0.18
N LEU A 15 0.77 -13.00 0.52
CA LEU A 15 0.55 -12.56 1.88
C LEU A 15 -0.86 -12.00 1.99
N GLU A 16 -1.71 -12.66 2.77
CA GLU A 16 -3.07 -12.20 3.04
C GLU A 16 -3.02 -11.08 4.09
N PHE A 17 -3.08 -9.82 3.64
CA PHE A 17 -3.15 -8.67 4.52
C PHE A 17 -4.59 -8.18 4.66
N ASN A 18 -5.04 -8.00 5.90
CA ASN A 18 -6.42 -7.60 6.22
C ASN A 18 -6.49 -6.15 6.70
N VAL A 19 -6.19 -5.16 5.84
CA VAL A 19 -6.53 -3.78 6.18
C VAL A 19 -6.85 -2.96 4.93
N ALA A 20 -8.13 -2.67 4.75
CA ALA A 20 -8.57 -1.55 3.92
C ALA A 20 -9.79 -0.87 4.54
N GLN A 21 -9.77 0.46 4.59
CA GLN A 21 -10.98 1.24 4.83
C GLN A 21 -11.62 1.56 3.48
N GLN A 22 -12.86 1.13 3.31
CA GLN A 22 -13.64 1.33 2.09
C GLN A 22 -14.03 2.82 1.95
N LEU A 23 -13.71 3.46 0.84
CA LEU A 23 -13.85 4.91 0.64
C LEU A 23 -15.29 5.46 0.63
N ARG A 24 -16.32 4.62 0.58
CA ARG A 24 -17.70 5.03 0.27
C ARG A 24 -18.66 4.91 1.44
N CYS A 25 -18.71 3.77 2.11
CA CYS A 25 -19.56 3.44 3.25
C CYS A 25 -18.76 3.21 4.54
N LEU A 26 -17.43 3.28 4.48
CA LEU A 26 -16.50 3.09 5.61
C LEU A 26 -16.68 1.75 6.35
N ALA A 27 -17.33 0.77 5.72
CA ALA A 27 -17.45 -0.56 6.28
C ALA A 27 -16.07 -1.26 6.28
N PRO A 28 -15.74 -2.03 7.33
CA PRO A 28 -14.55 -2.87 7.32
C PRO A 28 -14.59 -3.85 6.15
N VAL A 29 -13.49 -3.99 5.44
CA VAL A 29 -13.37 -4.92 4.31
C VAL A 29 -11.99 -5.58 4.33
N SER A 30 -11.97 -6.89 4.12
CA SER A 30 -10.76 -7.68 3.90
C SER A 30 -10.55 -7.85 2.40
N VAL A 31 -9.39 -7.44 1.90
CA VAL A 31 -9.03 -7.59 0.49
C VAL A 31 -7.73 -8.36 0.41
N ALA A 32 -7.71 -9.44 -0.38
CA ALA A 32 -6.48 -10.15 -0.66
C ALA A 32 -5.60 -9.29 -1.57
N VAL A 33 -4.34 -9.09 -1.17
CA VAL A 33 -3.34 -8.39 -1.96
C VAL A 33 -2.28 -9.40 -2.39
N SER A 34 -2.05 -9.51 -3.69
CA SER A 34 -0.95 -10.30 -4.25
C SER A 34 0.14 -9.37 -4.75
N MET A 35 1.38 -9.61 -4.35
CA MET A 35 2.53 -8.83 -4.82
C MET A 35 3.72 -9.74 -5.13
N GLU A 36 4.56 -9.30 -6.06
CA GLU A 36 5.82 -9.94 -6.41
C GLU A 36 6.95 -8.93 -6.13
N ILE A 37 7.99 -9.38 -5.43
CA ILE A 37 9.10 -8.53 -5.00
C ILE A 37 10.39 -9.12 -5.58
N GLU A 38 11.15 -8.31 -6.32
CA GLU A 38 12.52 -8.61 -6.68
C GLU A 38 13.39 -7.46 -6.18
N GLU A 39 14.22 -7.73 -5.16
CA GLU A 39 15.14 -6.74 -4.60
C GLU A 39 16.53 -7.33 -4.38
N THR A 40 17.55 -6.48 -4.37
CA THR A 40 18.95 -6.90 -4.16
C THR A 40 19.49 -6.37 -2.84
N PHE A 41 19.89 -7.28 -1.96
CA PHE A 41 20.42 -6.93 -0.65
C PHE A 41 21.95 -7.06 -0.61
N THR A 42 22.59 -6.14 0.11
CA THR A 42 24.06 -6.08 0.22
C THR A 42 24.52 -6.32 1.66
N PRO A 43 25.49 -7.23 1.90
CA PRO A 43 25.99 -7.48 3.25
C PRO A 43 26.88 -6.34 3.77
N ARG A 44 26.76 -6.05 5.07
CA ARG A 44 27.66 -5.10 5.76
C ARG A 44 29.02 -5.70 6.11
N VAL A 45 29.10 -7.02 6.23
CA VAL A 45 30.32 -7.76 6.56
C VAL A 45 30.50 -8.90 5.57
N ASP A 46 31.75 -9.20 5.27
CA ASP A 46 32.12 -10.35 4.44
C ASP A 46 31.67 -11.65 5.13
N ILE A 47 30.98 -12.50 4.38
CA ILE A 47 30.31 -13.69 4.93
C ILE A 47 31.32 -14.74 5.44
N VAL A 48 32.54 -14.72 4.90
CA VAL A 48 33.58 -15.71 5.24
C VAL A 48 34.50 -15.19 6.34
N THR A 49 34.93 -13.94 6.22
CA THR A 49 35.98 -13.35 7.07
C THR A 49 35.42 -12.50 8.21
N GLY A 50 34.15 -12.09 8.16
CA GLY A 50 33.55 -11.15 9.11
C GLY A 50 34.12 -9.73 9.02
N GLY A 51 34.97 -9.44 8.03
CA GLY A 51 35.53 -8.12 7.80
C GLY A 51 34.44 -7.14 7.35
N LYS A 52 34.51 -5.90 7.81
CA LYS A 52 33.57 -4.84 7.36
C LYS A 52 33.75 -4.57 5.88
N LEU A 53 32.64 -4.55 5.15
CA LEU A 53 32.61 -4.18 3.73
C LEU A 53 32.35 -2.68 3.60
N SER A 54 33.09 -2.05 2.69
CA SER A 54 32.87 -0.65 2.33
C SER A 54 31.53 -0.51 1.59
N GLN A 55 30.61 0.26 2.15
CA GLN A 55 29.33 0.58 1.50
C GLN A 55 29.46 1.88 0.71
N SER A 56 28.92 1.90 -0.50
CA SER A 56 28.75 3.16 -1.23
C SER A 56 27.70 4.03 -0.51
N PRO A 57 27.87 5.36 -0.45
CA PRO A 57 26.86 6.26 0.09
C PRO A 57 25.52 6.20 -0.67
N ASP A 58 25.52 5.67 -1.90
CA ASP A 58 24.31 5.54 -2.73
C ASP A 58 23.49 4.27 -2.43
N VAL A 59 23.96 3.40 -1.53
CA VAL A 59 23.22 2.17 -1.18
C VAL A 59 22.07 2.51 -0.25
N ASP A 60 20.87 2.03 -0.59
CA ASP A 60 19.71 2.15 0.27
C ASP A 60 19.93 1.37 1.58
N ALA A 61 19.86 2.09 2.71
CA ALA A 61 20.02 1.51 4.04
C ALA A 61 19.03 0.39 4.35
N THR A 62 17.85 0.38 3.70
CA THR A 62 16.81 -0.65 3.84
C THR A 62 17.17 -1.97 3.16
N THR A 63 18.15 -1.96 2.24
CA THR A 63 18.62 -3.14 1.49
C THR A 63 19.93 -3.72 2.04
N LEU A 64 20.33 -3.31 3.25
CA LEU A 64 21.54 -3.79 3.89
C LEU A 64 21.26 -4.99 4.80
N ILE A 65 22.05 -6.05 4.63
CA ILE A 65 22.04 -7.20 5.55
C ILE A 65 22.87 -6.84 6.78
N SER A 66 22.32 -7.05 7.96
CA SER A 66 22.98 -6.73 9.23
C SER A 66 24.31 -7.47 9.41
N GLU A 67 25.14 -7.00 10.34
CA GLU A 67 26.41 -7.66 10.69
C GLU A 67 26.19 -9.07 11.27
N GLN A 68 24.99 -9.36 11.78
CA GLN A 68 24.59 -10.68 12.29
C GLN A 68 23.99 -11.58 11.19
N HIS A 69 24.14 -11.21 9.91
CA HIS A 69 23.56 -11.91 8.76
C HIS A 69 22.03 -12.04 8.77
N ILE A 70 21.35 -11.11 9.47
CA ILE A 70 19.89 -11.02 9.46
C ILE A 70 19.47 -10.15 8.29
N LEU A 71 18.61 -10.71 7.44
CA LEU A 71 17.93 -10.04 6.33
C LEU A 71 16.60 -9.47 6.85
N ASP A 72 16.52 -8.14 6.99
CA ASP A 72 15.30 -7.45 7.38
C ASP A 72 14.49 -7.07 6.12
N LEU A 73 13.29 -7.63 6.00
CA LEU A 73 12.39 -7.43 4.86
C LEU A 73 11.28 -6.43 5.16
N THR A 74 11.22 -5.90 6.39
CA THR A 74 10.10 -5.11 6.89
C THR A 74 9.78 -3.95 5.96
N GLU A 75 10.79 -3.14 5.62
CA GLU A 75 10.58 -1.95 4.79
C GLU A 75 10.26 -2.27 3.34
N VAL A 76 10.96 -3.24 2.74
CA VAL A 76 10.71 -3.67 1.36
C VAL A 76 9.28 -4.21 1.21
N VAL A 77 8.87 -5.13 2.10
CA VAL A 77 7.51 -5.68 2.11
C VAL A 77 6.48 -4.57 2.34
N ARG A 78 6.72 -3.67 3.29
CA ARG A 78 5.83 -2.54 3.57
C ARG A 78 5.63 -1.67 2.33
N GLN A 79 6.70 -1.28 1.66
CA GLN A 79 6.63 -0.46 0.44
C GLN A 79 5.89 -1.19 -0.69
N SER A 80 6.22 -2.46 -0.92
CA SER A 80 5.54 -3.27 -1.93
C SER A 80 4.04 -3.40 -1.65
N LEU A 81 3.63 -3.50 -0.38
CA LEU A 81 2.22 -3.53 0.00
C LEU A 81 1.48 -2.24 -0.30
N TYR A 82 2.11 -1.08 -0.02
CA TYR A 82 1.53 0.20 -0.38
C TYR A 82 1.33 0.33 -1.89
N LEU A 83 2.25 -0.20 -2.70
CA LEU A 83 2.17 -0.17 -4.16
C LEU A 83 1.15 -1.19 -4.71
N ALA A 84 1.01 -2.34 -4.06
CA ALA A 84 0.09 -3.40 -4.47
C ALA A 84 -1.36 -3.17 -4.01
N GLN A 85 -1.60 -2.18 -3.15
CA GLN A 85 -2.93 -1.88 -2.65
C GLN A 85 -3.87 -1.45 -3.80
N PRO A 86 -5.10 -2.00 -3.88
CA PRO A 86 -6.06 -1.59 -4.90
C PRO A 86 -6.40 -0.10 -4.79
N ALA A 87 -6.40 0.61 -5.92
CA ALA A 87 -6.71 2.04 -5.98
C ALA A 87 -8.15 2.35 -5.50
N GLN A 88 -9.07 1.41 -5.69
CA GLN A 88 -10.44 1.53 -5.20
C GLN A 88 -10.91 0.21 -4.60
N ILE A 89 -11.41 0.30 -3.37
CA ILE A 89 -11.95 -0.84 -2.63
C ILE A 89 -13.42 -0.55 -2.38
N LEU A 90 -14.30 -1.45 -2.82
CA LEU A 90 -15.74 -1.39 -2.60
C LEU A 90 -16.18 -2.60 -1.75
N CYS A 91 -17.17 -2.42 -0.88
CA CYS A 91 -17.72 -3.55 -0.10
C CYS A 91 -18.59 -4.49 -0.96
N LYS A 92 -19.10 -3.96 -2.08
CA LYS A 92 -19.83 -4.65 -3.16
C LYS A 92 -19.80 -3.74 -4.39
N GLU A 93 -20.00 -4.29 -5.58
CA GLU A 93 -19.98 -3.54 -6.84
C GLU A 93 -20.95 -2.35 -6.80
N ASP A 94 -22.18 -2.56 -6.32
CA ASP A 94 -23.23 -1.53 -6.24
C ASP A 94 -23.29 -0.84 -4.86
N CYS A 95 -22.15 -0.52 -4.24
CA CYS A 95 -22.16 0.16 -2.95
C CYS A 95 -22.74 1.58 -3.06
N LEU A 96 -23.80 1.85 -2.30
CA LEU A 96 -24.50 3.15 -2.31
C LEU A 96 -23.80 4.24 -1.50
N GLY A 97 -22.87 3.85 -0.62
CA GLY A 97 -22.09 4.78 0.20
C GLY A 97 -22.81 5.40 1.39
N LEU A 98 -22.17 6.40 1.98
CA LEU A 98 -22.80 7.27 2.97
C LEU A 98 -23.62 8.37 2.28
N CYS A 99 -24.68 8.82 2.94
CA CYS A 99 -25.39 10.03 2.56
C CYS A 99 -24.46 11.25 2.76
N PRO A 100 -24.28 12.13 1.75
CA PRO A 100 -23.41 13.31 1.90
C PRO A 100 -23.96 14.33 2.90
N GLN A 101 -25.27 14.31 3.18
CA GLN A 101 -25.93 15.23 4.11
C GLN A 101 -25.87 14.76 5.57
N CYS A 102 -26.17 13.48 5.84
CA CYS A 102 -26.33 12.97 7.20
C CYS A 102 -25.37 11.85 7.60
N GLY A 103 -24.50 11.39 6.69
CA GLY A 103 -23.53 10.32 6.95
C GLY A 103 -24.12 8.92 7.15
N LYS A 104 -25.44 8.72 7.02
CA LYS A 104 -26.05 7.39 7.13
C LYS A 104 -25.61 6.47 5.99
N ASN A 105 -25.33 5.20 6.32
CA ASN A 105 -25.00 4.19 5.33
C ASN A 105 -26.24 3.80 4.50
N ARG A 106 -26.25 4.21 3.23
CA ARG A 106 -27.35 4.01 2.29
C ARG A 106 -27.54 2.54 1.89
N ASN A 107 -26.57 1.68 2.19
CA ASN A 107 -26.71 0.23 2.00
C ASN A 107 -27.57 -0.43 3.09
N GLN A 108 -27.77 0.23 4.23
CA GLN A 108 -28.50 -0.32 5.37
C GLN A 108 -29.84 0.39 5.59
N VAL A 109 -29.86 1.71 5.40
CA VAL A 109 -31.04 2.54 5.65
C VAL A 109 -31.21 3.59 4.57
N GLN A 110 -32.47 3.86 4.20
CA GLN A 110 -32.78 5.01 3.37
C GLN A 110 -32.91 6.25 4.26
N CYS A 111 -32.24 7.33 3.87
CA CYS A 111 -32.37 8.64 4.51
C CYS A 111 -33.36 9.51 3.73
N ASN A 112 -34.06 10.41 4.42
CA ASN A 112 -34.99 11.38 3.82
C ASN A 112 -34.31 12.72 3.51
N CYS A 113 -32.97 12.74 3.36
CA CYS A 113 -32.26 13.96 2.97
C CYS A 113 -32.65 14.33 1.54
N THR A 114 -33.01 15.59 1.32
CA THR A 114 -33.23 16.15 -0.01
C THR A 114 -31.89 16.25 -0.75
N GLU A 115 -31.91 16.02 -2.06
CA GLU A 115 -30.73 16.28 -2.90
C GLU A 115 -30.34 17.75 -2.81
N GLU A 116 -29.03 18.01 -2.73
CA GLU A 116 -28.52 19.37 -2.72
C GLU A 116 -28.90 20.04 -4.04
N THR A 117 -29.65 21.13 -3.93
CA THR A 117 -29.65 22.18 -4.95
C THR A 117 -28.21 22.63 -5.15
N ILE A 118 -27.76 22.65 -6.41
CA ILE A 118 -26.43 23.13 -6.81
C ILE A 118 -26.06 24.34 -5.95
N ASP A 119 -24.96 24.23 -5.19
CA ASP A 119 -24.48 25.32 -4.36
C ASP A 119 -24.33 26.57 -5.24
N SER A 120 -24.94 27.67 -4.81
CA SER A 120 -25.09 28.88 -5.61
C SER A 120 -23.76 29.46 -6.10
N ARG A 121 -22.64 29.17 -5.40
CA ARG A 121 -21.28 29.58 -5.82
C ARG A 121 -20.81 28.85 -7.08
N TRP A 122 -21.36 27.68 -7.35
CA TRP A 122 -21.01 26.82 -8.49
C TRP A 122 -22.09 26.81 -9.57
N ALA A 123 -23.20 27.53 -9.38
CA ALA A 123 -24.33 27.56 -10.31
C ALA A 123 -23.90 27.84 -11.76
N ASP A 124 -22.98 28.79 -11.96
CA ASP A 124 -22.48 29.18 -13.28
C ASP A 124 -21.69 28.07 -14.01
N LEU A 125 -21.16 27.06 -13.30
CA LEU A 125 -20.49 25.91 -13.93
C LEU A 125 -21.47 24.85 -14.44
N PHE A 126 -22.69 24.83 -13.89
CA PHE A 126 -23.73 23.85 -14.23
C PHE A 126 -24.81 24.41 -15.16
N VAL A 127 -24.77 25.72 -15.43
CA VAL A 127 -25.56 26.35 -16.49
C VAL A 127 -24.68 26.44 -17.73
N SER A 128 -24.62 25.37 -18.54
CA SER A 128 -24.04 25.49 -19.89
C SER A 128 -25.09 26.07 -20.86
N PRO A 129 -24.68 26.90 -21.85
CA PRO A 129 -25.55 27.36 -22.94
C PRO A 129 -25.99 26.23 -23.88
#